data_AF-A0A7S1F0F0-F1
#
_entry.id   AF-A0A7S1F0F0-F1
#
_cell.length_a   1.000
_cell.length_b   1.000
_cell.length_c   1.000
_cell.angle_alpha   90.00
_cell.angle_beta   90.00
_cell.angle_gamma   90.00
#
_symmetry.space_group_name_H-M   'P 1'
#
loop_
_entity.id
_entity.type
_entity.pdbx_description
1 polymer ?
#
loop_
_entity_poly.entity_id
_entity_poly.type
_entity_poly.pdbx_seq_one_letter_code
_entity_poly.pdbx_strand_id
1 'polypeptide(L)'
;FWLKFSWPRRSKVAVCMMRFLLNLCFFFVLIARAEAKASAKASNVSGPGAQCLPTWAQKTSGSEPPVCPYGSRLIFDVTWPNEGPRYLAVLCVLYGYVPFLIMFMAAQHLVFKRTTRELSFIAFCGASSAINEFVFKKLLLEARPVGSCNLTCGMPSSHSMFSVGFFVLMFLDAATRVNPMFVVDESNWQRQAALSKCYRWFVLPLALPYNMSNERFVRTVLWWLVILLPVPFTRVWLNDHSSSQVIVGSVLGTISACIWHWGVHMRVAKLMDHPTWDGWTWPSSWGKWYLLTNNIFIPWWVSSNGVRIDHMLEDDSNKVSNGDTRCRRVTLEVRQGLWSGEAQLQASSYSLVA
;
A
#
# COMPACT_ATOMS: atom_id res chain seq x y z
N PHE A 1 -7.59 19.89 28.82
CA PHE A 1 -7.81 18.70 27.99
C PHE A 1 -7.22 18.91 26.58
N TRP A 2 -5.90 19.07 26.48
CA TRP A 2 -5.16 19.00 25.23
C TRP A 2 -4.06 17.94 25.45
N LEU A 3 -4.21 16.80 24.79
CA LEU A 3 -3.24 15.70 24.86
C LEU A 3 -1.94 16.16 24.21
N LYS A 4 -0.91 16.42 25.02
CA LYS A 4 0.48 16.54 24.57
C LYS A 4 0.91 15.19 23.98
N PHE A 5 0.79 15.04 22.67
CA PHE A 5 1.42 13.96 21.92
C PHE A 5 2.94 14.20 21.90
N SER A 6 3.67 13.69 22.89
CA SER A 6 5.13 13.60 22.80
C SER A 6 5.47 12.43 21.86
N TRP A 7 5.84 12.75 20.63
CA TRP A 7 6.43 11.76 19.73
C TRP A 7 7.83 11.40 20.26
N PRO A 8 8.13 10.12 20.57
CA PRO A 8 9.47 9.73 20.98
C PRO A 8 10.47 10.03 19.85
N ARG A 9 11.70 10.40 20.24
CA ARG A 9 12.80 10.87 19.38
C ARG A 9 12.76 10.18 18.01
N ARG A 10 12.32 10.95 16.99
CA ARG A 10 12.15 10.49 15.60
C ARG A 10 13.42 9.78 15.13
N SER A 11 13.28 8.56 14.63
CA SER A 11 14.35 7.92 13.87
C SER A 11 14.70 8.84 12.70
N LYS A 12 15.99 9.13 12.50
CA LYS A 12 16.48 9.97 11.38
C LYS A 12 15.96 9.46 10.02
N VAL A 13 15.67 8.16 9.94
CA VAL A 13 15.07 7.48 8.79
C VAL A 13 13.67 8.02 8.46
N ALA A 14 12.78 8.19 9.44
CA ALA A 14 11.43 8.72 9.19
C ALA A 14 11.48 10.16 8.66
N VAL A 15 12.43 10.97 9.14
CA VAL A 15 12.63 12.35 8.67
C VAL A 15 13.20 12.37 7.25
N CYS A 16 14.19 11.53 6.94
CA CYS A 16 14.73 11.38 5.59
C CYS A 16 13.67 10.88 4.59
N MET A 17 12.85 9.89 4.98
CA MET A 17 11.76 9.39 4.14
C MET A 17 10.69 10.45 3.89
N MET A 18 10.27 11.18 4.92
CA MET A 18 9.29 12.24 4.76
C MET A 18 9.83 13.35 3.85
N ARG A 19 11.13 13.69 3.94
CA ARG A 19 11.79 14.61 3.01
C ARG A 19 11.82 14.08 1.58
N PHE A 20 12.11 12.80 1.37
CA PHE A 20 12.08 12.20 0.03
C PHE A 20 10.67 12.26 -0.59
N LEU A 21 9.64 11.87 0.16
CA LEU A 21 8.25 11.95 -0.30
C LEU A 21 7.82 13.40 -0.56
N LEU A 22 8.23 14.35 0.29
CA LEU A 22 7.96 15.77 0.08
C LEU A 22 8.66 16.30 -1.18
N ASN A 23 9.93 15.92 -1.42
CA ASN A 23 10.66 16.30 -2.63
C ASN A 23 10.01 15.71 -3.89
N LEU A 24 9.54 14.46 -3.82
CA LEU A 24 8.81 13.82 -4.91
C LEU A 24 7.49 14.56 -5.20
N CYS A 25 6.72 14.89 -4.16
CA CYS A 25 5.52 15.72 -4.27
C CYS A 25 5.84 17.09 -4.87
N PHE A 26 6.91 17.75 -4.43
CA PHE A 26 7.30 19.08 -4.91
C PHE A 26 7.71 19.04 -6.38
N PHE A 27 8.48 18.03 -6.79
CA PHE A 27 8.84 17.79 -8.19
C PHE A 27 7.59 17.66 -9.07
N PHE A 28 6.61 16.87 -8.63
CA PHE A 28 5.35 16.72 -9.35
C PHE A 28 4.53 18.03 -9.40
N VAL A 29 4.43 18.77 -8.29
CA VAL A 29 3.72 20.06 -8.25
C VAL A 29 4.33 21.08 -9.23
N LEU A 30 5.66 21.12 -9.36
CA LEU A 30 6.34 22.00 -10.32
C LEU A 30 5.97 21.68 -11.77
N ILE A 31 5.89 20.39 -12.12
CA ILE A 31 5.48 19.96 -13.47
C ILE A 31 4.01 20.34 -13.74
N ALA A 32 3.10 20.10 -12.78
CA ALA A 32 1.69 20.46 -12.96
C ALA A 32 1.48 21.97 -13.14
N ARG A 33 2.25 22.81 -12.43
CA ARG A 33 2.14 24.26 -12.53
C ARG A 33 2.63 24.80 -13.88
N ALA A 34 3.59 24.14 -14.51
CA ALA A 34 4.06 24.48 -15.85
C ALA A 34 2.96 24.26 -16.90
N GLU A 35 2.21 23.16 -16.79
CA GLU A 35 1.16 22.81 -17.76
C GLU A 35 -0.19 23.51 -17.54
N ALA A 36 -0.59 23.79 -16.28
CA ALA A 36 -1.85 24.49 -16.00
C ALA A 36 -1.94 25.88 -16.66
N LYS A 37 -0.79 26.54 -16.87
CA LYS A 37 -0.71 27.80 -17.62
C LYS A 37 -1.00 27.63 -19.12
N ALA A 38 -0.83 26.43 -19.68
CA ALA A 38 -1.11 26.14 -21.08
C ALA A 38 -2.60 25.82 -21.32
N SER A 39 -3.28 25.13 -20.39
CA SER A 39 -4.68 24.71 -20.57
C SER A 39 -5.73 25.81 -20.34
N ALA A 40 -5.43 26.85 -19.56
CA ALA A 40 -6.40 27.91 -19.21
C ALA A 40 -6.91 28.74 -20.41
N LYS A 41 -6.37 28.54 -21.62
CA LYS A 41 -6.76 29.29 -22.82
C LYS A 41 -7.86 28.63 -23.65
N ALA A 42 -8.33 27.44 -23.29
CA ALA A 42 -9.19 26.61 -24.16
C ALA A 42 -10.69 26.52 -23.78
N SER A 43 -11.14 27.11 -22.67
CA SER A 43 -12.50 26.90 -22.15
C SER A 43 -13.42 28.10 -22.37
N ASN A 44 -13.96 28.25 -23.57
CA ASN A 44 -15.21 28.99 -23.81
C ASN A 44 -16.07 28.08 -24.68
N VAL A 45 -17.35 27.90 -24.32
CA VAL A 45 -18.39 27.15 -25.07
C VAL A 45 -18.52 25.66 -24.70
N SER A 46 -19.43 25.35 -23.77
CA SER A 46 -20.43 24.25 -23.86
C SER A 46 -21.07 23.91 -22.49
N GLY A 47 -22.30 23.40 -22.52
CA GLY A 47 -23.13 23.12 -21.33
C GLY A 47 -22.55 22.04 -20.39
N PRO A 48 -23.11 21.90 -19.17
CA PRO A 48 -22.50 21.14 -18.06
C PRO A 48 -22.26 19.64 -18.32
N GLY A 49 -22.94 19.03 -19.30
CA GLY A 49 -22.70 17.62 -19.69
C GLY A 49 -21.63 17.42 -20.77
N ALA A 50 -21.31 18.46 -21.55
CA ALA A 50 -20.39 18.36 -22.69
C ALA A 50 -18.92 18.58 -22.30
N GLN A 51 -18.66 19.11 -21.10
CA GLN A 51 -17.34 19.58 -20.69
C GLN A 51 -16.27 18.48 -20.62
N CYS A 52 -16.65 17.22 -20.38
CA CYS A 52 -15.70 16.11 -20.32
C CYS A 52 -15.57 15.33 -21.63
N LEU A 53 -16.48 15.53 -22.59
CA LEU A 53 -16.42 14.80 -23.85
C LEU A 53 -15.27 15.33 -24.70
N PRO A 54 -14.44 14.46 -25.31
CA PRO A 54 -13.41 14.92 -26.22
C PRO A 54 -14.05 15.57 -27.45
N THR A 55 -13.35 16.52 -28.05
CA THR A 55 -13.88 17.36 -29.16
C THR A 55 -14.34 16.55 -30.37
N TRP A 56 -13.74 15.38 -30.63
CA TRP A 56 -14.16 14.46 -31.69
C TRP A 56 -15.53 13.82 -31.40
N ALA A 57 -15.82 13.50 -30.14
CA ALA A 57 -17.09 12.92 -29.73
C ALA A 57 -18.21 13.97 -29.73
N GLN A 58 -17.89 15.23 -29.39
CA GLN A 58 -18.87 16.33 -29.39
C GLN A 58 -19.44 16.65 -30.78
N LYS A 59 -18.64 16.47 -31.85
CA LYS A 59 -19.04 16.79 -33.23
C LYS A 59 -20.01 15.78 -33.84
N THR A 60 -20.17 14.60 -33.23
CA THR A 60 -21.04 13.55 -33.74
C THR A 60 -22.45 13.78 -33.22
N SER A 61 -23.18 14.73 -33.80
CA SER A 61 -24.57 15.03 -33.43
C SER A 61 -25.60 14.15 -34.15
N GLY A 62 -25.16 13.05 -34.76
CA GLY A 62 -26.03 12.08 -35.45
C GLY A 62 -26.46 10.92 -34.53
N SER A 63 -27.37 10.09 -35.02
CA SER A 63 -27.84 8.86 -34.34
C SER A 63 -26.77 7.75 -34.26
N GLU A 64 -25.63 7.94 -34.90
CA GLU A 64 -24.55 6.95 -34.92
C GLU A 64 -23.61 7.13 -33.72
N PRO A 65 -23.14 6.03 -33.09
CA PRO A 65 -22.20 6.11 -32.00
C PRO A 65 -20.88 6.76 -32.46
N PRO A 66 -20.28 7.68 -31.69
CA PRO A 66 -19.09 8.37 -32.09
C PRO A 66 -17.91 7.38 -32.20
N VAL A 67 -17.31 7.29 -33.39
CA VAL A 67 -16.14 6.45 -33.66
C VAL A 67 -14.87 7.25 -33.36
N CYS A 68 -13.98 6.70 -32.51
CA CYS A 68 -12.72 7.36 -32.17
C CYS A 68 -11.74 7.26 -33.35
N PRO A 69 -11.17 8.37 -33.85
CA PRO A 69 -10.22 8.33 -34.96
C PRO A 69 -8.83 7.82 -34.53
N TYR A 70 -8.51 7.90 -33.24
CA TYR A 70 -7.16 7.62 -32.72
C TYR A 70 -6.93 6.16 -32.32
N GLY A 71 -7.99 5.35 -32.22
CA GLY A 71 -7.90 4.03 -31.62
C GLY A 71 -9.22 3.39 -31.27
N SER A 72 -9.14 2.35 -30.44
CA SER A 72 -10.29 1.69 -29.84
C SER A 72 -10.28 1.86 -28.32
N ARG A 73 -11.43 2.17 -27.74
CA ARG A 73 -11.59 2.20 -26.28
C ARG A 73 -11.69 0.78 -25.73
N LEU A 74 -10.82 0.44 -24.79
CA LEU A 74 -10.87 -0.79 -24.00
C LEU A 74 -11.59 -0.56 -22.67
N ILE A 75 -11.87 -1.66 -21.97
CA ILE A 75 -12.45 -1.62 -20.62
C ILE A 75 -11.51 -0.91 -19.64
N PHE A 76 -12.10 -0.32 -18.59
CA PHE A 76 -11.39 0.44 -17.56
C PHE A 76 -10.65 1.67 -18.07
N ASP A 77 -11.20 2.35 -19.09
CA ASP A 77 -10.67 3.60 -19.63
C ASP A 77 -9.22 3.49 -20.13
N VAL A 78 -8.89 2.46 -20.92
CA VAL A 78 -7.59 2.31 -21.59
C VAL A 78 -7.79 2.40 -23.10
N THR A 79 -7.00 3.22 -23.80
CA THR A 79 -7.05 3.29 -25.28
C THR A 79 -6.07 2.31 -25.90
N TRP A 80 -6.53 1.57 -26.92
CA TRP A 80 -5.66 0.87 -27.86
C TRP A 80 -5.39 1.80 -29.06
N PRO A 81 -4.15 2.29 -29.25
CA PRO A 81 -3.86 3.27 -30.30
C PRO A 81 -3.78 2.61 -31.69
N ASN A 82 -4.27 3.31 -32.72
CA ASN A 82 -4.13 2.87 -34.11
C ASN A 82 -2.73 3.11 -34.68
N GLU A 83 -2.04 4.13 -34.16
CA GLU A 83 -0.74 4.59 -34.64
C GLU A 83 0.37 4.30 -33.62
N GLY A 84 1.62 4.23 -34.11
CA GLY A 84 2.82 4.08 -33.29
C GLY A 84 3.39 2.65 -33.22
N PRO A 85 4.52 2.47 -32.50
CA PRO A 85 5.20 1.17 -32.42
C PRO A 85 4.36 0.16 -31.63
N ARG A 86 3.97 -0.95 -32.29
CA ARG A 86 3.08 -1.98 -31.71
C ARG A 86 3.57 -2.52 -30.37
N TYR A 87 4.87 -2.76 -30.21
CA TYR A 87 5.45 -3.28 -28.97
C TYR A 87 5.27 -2.30 -27.79
N LEU A 88 5.39 -1.00 -28.05
CA LEU A 88 5.23 0.02 -27.03
C LEU A 88 3.75 0.20 -26.65
N ALA A 89 2.84 0.13 -27.64
CA ALA A 89 1.41 0.11 -27.39
C ALA A 89 0.99 -1.06 -26.49
N VAL A 90 1.46 -2.28 -26.79
CA VAL A 90 1.22 -3.47 -25.94
C VAL A 90 1.73 -3.23 -24.52
N LEU A 91 2.96 -2.75 -24.38
CA LEU A 91 3.56 -2.48 -23.06
C LEU A 91 2.75 -1.46 -22.26
N CYS A 92 2.38 -0.32 -22.87
CA CYS A 92 1.64 0.74 -22.21
C CYS A 92 0.23 0.31 -21.81
N VAL A 93 -0.46 -0.47 -22.66
CA VAL A 93 -1.77 -1.05 -22.37
C VAL A 93 -1.68 -2.04 -21.22
N LEU A 94 -0.66 -2.92 -21.20
CA LEU A 94 -0.43 -3.87 -20.10
C LEU A 94 -0.23 -3.13 -18.76
N TYR A 95 0.61 -2.10 -18.73
CA TYR A 95 0.80 -1.28 -17.54
C TYR A 95 -0.49 -0.55 -17.12
N GLY A 96 -1.34 -0.15 -18.07
CA GLY A 96 -2.67 0.40 -17.77
C GLY A 96 -3.53 -0.52 -16.90
N TYR A 97 -3.37 -1.84 -17.04
CA TYR A 97 -4.13 -2.84 -16.26
C TYR A 97 -3.49 -3.25 -14.92
N VAL A 98 -2.25 -2.84 -14.64
CA VAL A 98 -1.51 -3.24 -13.43
C VAL A 98 -2.26 -2.91 -12.12
N PRO A 99 -2.80 -1.69 -11.90
CA PRO A 99 -3.52 -1.39 -10.66
C PRO A 99 -4.74 -2.30 -10.44
N PHE A 100 -5.47 -2.62 -11.52
CA PHE A 100 -6.64 -3.50 -11.44
C PHE A 100 -6.25 -4.95 -11.14
N LEU A 101 -5.14 -5.42 -11.73
CA LEU A 101 -4.61 -6.75 -11.42
C LEU A 101 -4.23 -6.85 -9.93
N ILE A 102 -3.61 -5.82 -9.35
CA ILE A 102 -3.26 -5.78 -7.93
C ILE A 102 -4.52 -5.79 -7.05
N MET A 103 -5.53 -4.99 -7.37
CA MET A 103 -6.81 -5.00 -6.65
C MET A 103 -7.49 -6.36 -6.72
N PHE A 104 -7.49 -7.01 -7.89
CA PHE A 104 -8.05 -8.33 -8.09
C PHE A 104 -7.31 -9.39 -7.26
N MET A 105 -5.97 -9.40 -7.29
CA MET A 105 -5.16 -10.30 -6.46
C MET A 105 -5.41 -10.06 -4.96
N ALA A 106 -5.57 -8.80 -4.54
CA ALA A 106 -5.91 -8.46 -3.16
C ALA A 106 -7.29 -8.99 -2.76
N ALA A 107 -8.29 -8.86 -3.64
CA ALA A 107 -9.63 -9.38 -3.42
C ALA A 107 -9.64 -10.91 -3.33
N GLN A 108 -8.92 -11.59 -4.24
CA GLN A 108 -8.75 -13.04 -4.16
C GLN A 108 -8.10 -13.44 -2.83
N HIS A 109 -7.01 -12.77 -2.43
CA HIS A 109 -6.32 -13.06 -1.19
C HIS A 109 -7.21 -12.83 0.03
N LEU A 110 -8.04 -11.77 0.01
CA LEU A 110 -9.06 -11.53 1.03
C LEU A 110 -10.09 -12.67 1.09
N VAL A 111 -10.58 -13.16 -0.04
CA VAL A 111 -11.55 -14.26 -0.08
C VAL A 111 -10.95 -15.56 0.48
N PHE A 112 -9.70 -15.88 0.11
CA PHE A 112 -9.06 -17.14 0.49
C PHE A 112 -8.42 -17.14 1.89
N LYS A 113 -7.80 -16.03 2.31
CA LYS A 113 -7.08 -15.92 3.59
C LYS A 113 -7.80 -15.07 4.64
N ARG A 114 -8.77 -14.25 4.23
CA ARG A 114 -9.63 -13.44 5.11
C ARG A 114 -8.83 -12.64 6.12
N THR A 115 -7.86 -11.89 5.63
CA THR A 115 -6.91 -11.17 6.48
C THR A 115 -7.28 -9.69 6.66
N THR A 116 -7.00 -9.11 7.83
CA THR A 116 -7.34 -7.71 8.14
C THR A 116 -6.57 -6.70 7.28
N ARG A 117 -5.34 -6.99 6.88
CA ARG A 117 -4.52 -6.09 6.04
C ARG A 117 -5.04 -6.02 4.61
N GLU A 118 -5.41 -7.15 4.01
CA GLU A 118 -6.05 -7.23 2.69
C GLU A 118 -7.39 -6.51 2.71
N LEU A 119 -8.18 -6.70 3.78
CA LEU A 119 -9.43 -5.97 3.98
C LEU A 119 -9.18 -4.45 4.04
N SER A 120 -8.17 -4.01 4.81
CA SER A 120 -7.79 -2.61 4.90
C SER A 120 -7.38 -2.02 3.55
N PHE A 121 -6.66 -2.79 2.73
CA PHE A 121 -6.27 -2.35 1.39
C PHE A 121 -7.44 -2.29 0.41
N ILE A 122 -8.35 -3.27 0.41
CA ILE A 122 -9.56 -3.22 -0.41
C ILE A 122 -10.46 -2.06 0.02
N ALA A 123 -10.58 -1.81 1.32
CA ALA A 123 -11.30 -0.65 1.85
C ALA A 123 -10.64 0.67 1.43
N PHE A 124 -9.30 0.75 1.41
CA PHE A 124 -8.57 1.90 0.84
C PHE A 124 -8.91 2.11 -0.64
N CYS A 125 -8.92 1.05 -1.44
CA CYS A 125 -9.26 1.11 -2.87
C CYS A 125 -10.68 1.63 -3.07
N GLY A 126 -11.65 1.08 -2.33
CA GLY A 126 -13.05 1.50 -2.38
C GLY A 126 -13.23 2.97 -1.98
N ALA A 127 -12.64 3.38 -0.86
CA ALA A 127 -12.70 4.77 -0.38
C ALA A 127 -12.05 5.75 -1.39
N SER A 128 -10.87 5.41 -1.90
CA SER A 128 -10.16 6.21 -2.89
C SER A 128 -10.93 6.32 -4.21
N SER A 129 -11.53 5.23 -4.67
CA SER A 129 -12.39 5.22 -5.86
C SER A 129 -13.63 6.09 -5.68
N ALA A 130 -14.30 5.98 -4.53
CA ALA A 130 -15.49 6.78 -4.24
C ALA A 130 -15.16 8.28 -4.21
N ILE A 131 -14.09 8.66 -3.52
CA ILE A 131 -13.63 10.06 -3.47
C ILE A 131 -13.24 10.55 -4.88
N ASN A 132 -12.54 9.74 -5.68
CA ASN A 132 -12.13 10.12 -7.02
C ASN A 132 -13.33 10.38 -7.96
N GLU A 133 -14.25 9.42 -8.04
CA GLU A 133 -15.36 9.46 -9.00
C GLU A 133 -16.49 10.40 -8.55
N PHE A 134 -16.83 10.43 -7.26
CA PHE A 134 -17.97 11.19 -6.76
C PHE A 134 -17.61 12.60 -6.29
N VAL A 135 -16.34 12.87 -5.96
CA VAL A 135 -15.90 14.20 -5.50
C VAL A 135 -15.03 14.85 -6.56
N PHE A 136 -13.81 14.36 -6.78
CA PHE A 136 -12.83 15.11 -7.58
C PHE A 136 -13.22 15.28 -9.04
N LYS A 137 -13.69 14.22 -9.71
CA LYS A 137 -14.11 14.34 -11.12
C LYS A 137 -15.31 15.27 -11.31
N LYS A 138 -16.19 15.37 -10.31
CA LYS A 138 -17.34 16.28 -10.34
C LYS A 138 -16.94 17.73 -10.10
N LEU A 139 -15.84 17.97 -9.40
CA LEU A 139 -15.32 19.32 -9.14
C LEU A 139 -14.42 19.84 -10.27
N LEU A 140 -13.63 18.98 -10.91
CA LEU A 140 -12.60 19.41 -11.87
C LEU A 140 -13.09 19.40 -13.32
N LEU A 141 -13.97 18.47 -13.70
CA LEU A 141 -14.62 18.39 -15.03
C LEU A 141 -13.68 18.59 -16.24
N GLU A 142 -12.41 18.23 -16.12
CA GLU A 142 -11.44 18.43 -17.19
C GLU A 142 -11.54 17.32 -18.23
N ALA A 143 -11.66 17.70 -19.51
CA ALA A 143 -11.62 16.78 -20.64
C ALA A 143 -10.25 16.10 -20.78
N ARG A 144 -10.24 14.90 -21.38
CA ARG A 144 -8.99 14.22 -21.76
C ARG A 144 -8.31 14.92 -22.94
N PRO A 145 -6.97 14.77 -23.10
CA PRO A 145 -6.27 15.37 -24.22
C PRO A 145 -6.71 14.77 -25.56
N VAL A 146 -6.39 15.48 -26.64
CA VAL A 146 -6.55 14.98 -28.01
C VAL A 146 -5.74 13.71 -28.17
N GLY A 147 -6.34 12.65 -28.73
CA GLY A 147 -5.74 11.32 -28.85
C GLY A 147 -6.43 10.26 -27.97
N SER A 148 -7.10 10.65 -26.88
CA SER A 148 -7.84 9.68 -26.07
C SER A 148 -9.12 9.22 -26.76
N CYS A 149 -9.40 7.92 -26.68
CA CYS A 149 -10.69 7.34 -27.04
C CYS A 149 -11.64 7.20 -25.84
N ASN A 150 -11.23 7.66 -24.65
CA ASN A 150 -12.06 7.59 -23.45
C ASN A 150 -13.05 8.75 -23.39
N LEU A 151 -14.27 8.44 -22.96
CA LEU A 151 -15.39 9.40 -22.90
C LEU A 151 -15.61 9.98 -21.49
N THR A 152 -14.85 9.52 -20.50
CA THR A 152 -14.94 9.97 -19.11
C THR A 152 -14.03 11.18 -18.87
N CYS A 153 -14.34 11.99 -17.85
CA CYS A 153 -13.47 13.10 -17.43
C CYS A 153 -12.05 12.60 -17.12
N GLY A 154 -11.05 13.38 -17.55
CA GLY A 154 -9.64 13.05 -17.44
C GLY A 154 -9.03 13.41 -16.09
N MET A 155 -9.49 14.49 -15.44
CA MET A 155 -8.91 14.93 -14.16
C MET A 155 -9.72 14.50 -12.93
N PRO A 156 -9.08 13.91 -11.90
CA PRO A 156 -7.71 13.41 -11.89
C PRO A 156 -7.63 11.98 -12.43
N SER A 157 -6.43 11.56 -12.86
CA SER A 157 -6.24 10.21 -13.39
C SER A 157 -6.34 9.15 -12.28
N SER A 158 -7.39 8.33 -12.32
CA SER A 158 -7.60 7.23 -11.37
C SER A 158 -6.47 6.20 -11.40
N HIS A 159 -5.94 5.90 -12.59
CA HIS A 159 -4.82 4.96 -12.76
C HIS A 159 -3.55 5.46 -12.07
N SER A 160 -3.25 6.75 -12.23
CA SER A 160 -2.11 7.39 -11.57
C SER A 160 -2.31 7.46 -10.05
N MET A 161 -3.52 7.85 -9.62
CA MET A 161 -3.88 7.90 -8.20
C MET A 161 -3.75 6.54 -7.52
N PHE A 162 -4.29 5.47 -8.11
CA PHE A 162 -4.19 4.14 -7.55
C PHE A 162 -2.78 3.60 -7.58
N SER A 163 -2.06 3.70 -8.70
CA SER A 163 -0.69 3.15 -8.80
C SER A 163 0.26 3.78 -7.79
N VAL A 164 0.30 5.12 -7.72
CA VAL A 164 1.14 5.84 -6.76
C VAL A 164 0.64 5.66 -5.34
N GLY A 165 -0.68 5.68 -5.12
CA GLY A 165 -1.28 5.43 -3.81
C GLY A 165 -0.96 4.03 -3.27
N PHE A 166 -1.05 3.00 -4.12
CA PHE A 166 -0.65 1.63 -3.76
C PHE A 166 0.82 1.58 -3.40
N PHE A 167 1.69 2.15 -4.23
CA PHE A 167 3.13 2.19 -3.97
C PHE A 167 3.44 2.83 -2.61
N VAL A 168 2.89 4.02 -2.35
CA VAL A 168 3.09 4.75 -1.09
C VAL A 168 2.53 3.96 0.09
N LEU A 169 1.31 3.44 0.00
CA LEU A 169 0.69 2.69 1.10
C LEU A 169 1.52 1.44 1.46
N MET A 170 1.96 0.69 0.45
CA MET A 170 2.77 -0.53 0.61
C MET A 170 4.18 -0.21 1.11
N PHE A 171 4.77 0.90 0.66
CA PHE A 171 6.05 1.39 1.15
C PHE A 171 5.98 1.76 2.64
N LEU A 172 4.93 2.46 3.06
CA LEU A 172 4.73 2.85 4.46
C LEU A 172 4.49 1.63 5.35
N ASP A 173 3.62 0.72 4.93
CA ASP A 173 3.35 -0.55 5.63
C ASP A 173 4.59 -1.47 5.68
N ALA A 174 5.46 -1.47 4.66
CA ALA A 174 6.73 -2.16 4.71
C ALA A 174 7.72 -1.47 5.67
N ALA A 175 7.81 -0.14 5.63
CA ALA A 175 8.73 0.65 6.44
C ALA A 175 8.43 0.55 7.94
N THR A 176 7.15 0.45 8.33
CA THR A 176 6.79 0.22 9.75
C THR A 176 7.24 -1.15 10.24
N ARG A 177 7.37 -2.14 9.35
CA ARG A 177 7.75 -3.53 9.67
C ARG A 177 9.24 -3.81 9.61
N VAL A 178 10.06 -2.86 9.17
CA VAL A 178 11.51 -3.02 9.14
C VAL A 178 12.07 -2.97 10.55
N ASN A 179 12.70 -4.06 10.97
CA ASN A 179 13.47 -4.10 12.21
C ASN A 179 14.96 -3.85 11.89
N PRO A 180 15.53 -2.71 12.29
CA PRO A 180 16.95 -2.42 12.03
C PRO A 180 17.89 -3.36 12.80
N MET A 181 17.42 -3.98 13.88
CA MET A 181 18.22 -4.85 14.76
C MET A 181 18.09 -6.34 14.42
N PHE A 182 17.22 -6.71 13.47
CA PHE A 182 16.99 -8.11 13.15
C PHE A 182 18.10 -8.66 12.26
N VAL A 183 19.05 -9.37 12.87
CA VAL A 183 20.02 -10.21 12.17
C VAL A 183 19.28 -11.49 11.78
N VAL A 184 19.03 -11.67 10.48
CA VAL A 184 18.32 -12.85 9.97
C VAL A 184 19.23 -14.06 10.16
N ASP A 185 18.78 -15.06 10.92
CA ASP A 185 19.33 -16.41 10.82
C ASP A 185 18.77 -17.03 9.52
N GLU A 186 19.60 -17.06 8.47
CA GLU A 186 19.18 -17.49 7.13
C GLU A 186 18.74 -18.96 7.06
N SER A 187 19.20 -19.78 8.01
CA SER A 187 19.11 -21.24 7.94
C SER A 187 17.67 -21.77 8.03
N ASN A 188 16.83 -21.22 8.93
CA ASN A 188 15.46 -21.68 9.15
C ASN A 188 14.49 -21.20 8.07
N TRP A 189 14.75 -20.04 7.46
CA TRP A 189 13.88 -19.51 6.42
C TRP A 189 14.04 -20.25 5.08
N GLN A 190 15.26 -20.68 4.72
CA GLN A 190 15.49 -21.43 3.48
C GLN A 190 14.62 -22.70 3.42
N ARG A 191 14.33 -23.35 4.56
CA ARG A 191 13.41 -24.51 4.63
C ARG A 191 11.95 -24.13 4.38
N GLN A 192 11.45 -23.00 4.89
CA GLN A 192 10.07 -22.55 4.62
C GLN A 192 9.89 -21.95 3.22
N ALA A 193 10.97 -21.45 2.60
CA ALA A 193 10.97 -20.92 1.24
C ALA A 193 10.96 -22.02 0.15
N ALA A 194 11.37 -23.24 0.49
CA ALA A 194 11.52 -24.33 -0.48
C ALA A 194 10.20 -24.83 -1.09
N LEU A 195 9.06 -24.63 -0.41
CA LEU A 195 7.77 -25.22 -0.78
C LEU A 195 6.82 -24.30 -1.58
N SER A 196 7.18 -23.04 -1.89
CA SER A 196 6.31 -22.16 -2.72
C SER A 196 7.09 -21.11 -3.55
N LYS A 197 8.15 -21.54 -4.24
CA LYS A 197 9.24 -20.68 -4.73
C LYS A 197 8.88 -19.58 -5.73
N CYS A 198 7.87 -19.72 -6.58
CA CYS A 198 7.51 -18.65 -7.54
C CYS A 198 6.44 -17.72 -6.98
N TYR A 199 5.35 -18.26 -6.46
CA TYR A 199 4.17 -17.47 -6.15
C TYR A 199 4.39 -16.48 -5.00
N ARG A 200 5.19 -16.83 -3.99
CA ARG A 200 5.38 -15.97 -2.79
C ARG A 200 6.05 -14.62 -3.04
N TRP A 201 6.85 -14.48 -4.09
CA TRP A 201 7.47 -13.20 -4.46
C TRP A 201 6.51 -12.30 -5.23
N PHE A 202 5.55 -12.89 -5.95
CA PHE A 202 4.45 -12.17 -6.62
C PHE A 202 3.26 -11.91 -5.70
N VAL A 203 3.15 -12.67 -4.62
CA VAL A 203 2.08 -12.56 -3.63
C VAL A 203 2.21 -11.20 -2.95
N LEU A 204 1.30 -10.32 -3.36
CA LEU A 204 0.80 -9.12 -2.72
C LEU A 204 1.67 -8.60 -1.55
N PRO A 205 2.18 -7.37 -1.57
CA PRO A 205 3.09 -6.87 -0.52
C PRO A 205 2.46 -6.86 0.88
N LEU A 206 1.14 -6.96 0.95
CA LEU A 206 0.38 -7.13 2.17
C LEU A 206 0.59 -8.49 2.84
N ALA A 207 0.92 -9.53 2.08
CA ALA A 207 1.16 -10.88 2.56
C ALA A 207 2.59 -11.11 3.11
N LEU A 208 3.42 -10.04 3.14
CA LEU A 208 4.77 -10.11 3.69
C LEU A 208 4.75 -10.45 5.18
N PRO A 209 5.82 -11.12 5.70
CA PRO A 209 5.94 -11.44 7.11
C PRO A 209 5.86 -10.18 7.98
N TYR A 210 5.54 -10.39 9.24
CA TYR A 210 5.40 -9.32 10.22
C TYR A 210 6.68 -8.51 10.41
N ASN A 211 7.82 -9.19 10.55
CA ASN A 211 9.13 -8.56 10.64
C ASN A 211 9.84 -8.64 9.29
N MET A 212 10.38 -7.51 8.84
CA MET A 212 11.09 -7.40 7.57
C MET A 212 12.56 -7.03 7.81
N SER A 213 13.48 -7.75 7.16
CA SER A 213 14.88 -7.37 7.13
C SER A 213 15.10 -6.18 6.17
N ASN A 214 16.16 -5.40 6.40
CA ASN A 214 16.51 -4.26 5.53
C ASN A 214 16.63 -4.66 4.06
N GLU A 215 17.25 -5.81 3.77
CA GLU A 215 17.40 -6.31 2.41
C GLU A 215 16.05 -6.62 1.76
N ARG A 216 15.15 -7.32 2.47
CA ARG A 216 13.81 -7.63 1.97
C ARG A 216 13.00 -6.37 1.73
N PHE A 217 13.14 -5.39 2.60
CA PHE A 217 12.52 -4.08 2.42
C PHE A 217 12.98 -3.42 1.13
N VAL A 218 14.30 -3.28 0.91
CA VAL A 218 14.84 -2.66 -0.31
C VAL A 218 14.37 -3.41 -1.56
N ARG A 219 14.47 -4.73 -1.59
CA ARG A 219 14.00 -5.55 -2.71
C ARG A 219 12.50 -5.37 -2.98
N THR A 220 11.68 -5.36 -1.92
CA THR A 220 10.24 -5.13 -2.01
C THR A 220 9.95 -3.76 -2.60
N VAL A 221 10.57 -2.70 -2.07
CA VAL A 221 10.35 -1.33 -2.53
C VAL A 221 10.77 -1.16 -3.98
N LEU A 222 11.94 -1.66 -4.38
CA LEU A 222 12.41 -1.59 -5.76
C LEU A 222 11.48 -2.33 -6.73
N TRP A 223 11.02 -3.52 -6.35
CA TRP A 223 10.08 -4.31 -7.15
C TRP A 223 8.77 -3.54 -7.41
N TRP A 224 8.14 -3.02 -6.36
CA TRP A 224 6.89 -2.28 -6.51
C TRP A 224 7.07 -0.93 -7.18
N LEU A 225 8.23 -0.31 -7.04
CA LEU A 225 8.58 0.91 -7.77
C LEU A 225 8.57 0.65 -9.29
N VAL A 226 9.20 -0.45 -9.74
CA VAL A 226 9.25 -0.85 -11.15
C VAL A 226 7.86 -1.21 -11.70
N ILE A 227 7.01 -1.86 -10.91
CA ILE A 227 5.68 -2.26 -11.36
C ILE A 227 4.69 -1.08 -11.42
N LEU A 228 4.73 -0.18 -10.43
CA LEU A 228 3.68 0.83 -10.26
C LEU A 228 4.01 2.19 -10.85
N LEU A 229 5.26 2.66 -10.74
CA LEU A 229 5.60 4.02 -11.19
C LEU A 229 5.57 4.22 -12.71
N PRO A 230 5.74 3.20 -13.58
CA PRO A 230 5.54 3.40 -15.02
C PRO A 230 4.09 3.69 -15.41
N VAL A 231 3.09 3.27 -14.62
CA VAL A 231 1.66 3.43 -14.95
C VAL A 231 1.30 4.89 -15.27
N PRO A 232 1.62 5.90 -14.44
CA PRO A 232 1.48 7.31 -14.78
C PRO A 232 1.95 7.68 -16.19
N PHE A 233 3.16 7.28 -16.55
CA PHE A 233 3.79 7.62 -17.84
C PHE A 233 3.10 6.95 -19.02
N THR A 234 2.66 5.70 -18.86
CA THR A 234 1.97 4.98 -19.93
C THR A 234 0.61 5.59 -20.24
N ARG A 235 -0.04 6.23 -19.25
CA ARG A 235 -1.28 7.00 -19.48
C ARG A 235 -1.05 8.25 -20.33
N VAL A 236 0.07 8.93 -20.13
CA VAL A 236 0.45 10.09 -20.96
C VAL A 236 0.82 9.64 -22.37
N TRP A 237 1.61 8.56 -22.50
CA TRP A 237 2.02 8.02 -23.79
C TRP A 237 0.83 7.56 -24.66
N LEU A 238 -0.18 6.92 -24.05
CA LEU A 238 -1.41 6.52 -24.73
C LEU A 238 -2.35 7.71 -25.05
N ASN A 239 -1.94 8.94 -24.73
CA ASN A 239 -2.80 10.13 -24.79
C ASN A 239 -4.11 9.98 -24.01
N ASP A 240 -4.14 9.10 -23.01
CA ASP A 240 -5.34 8.90 -22.19
C ASP A 240 -5.51 10.01 -21.15
N HIS A 241 -4.41 10.62 -20.74
CA HIS A 241 -4.36 11.72 -19.79
C HIS A 241 -3.24 12.68 -20.14
N SER A 242 -3.40 13.96 -19.80
CA SER A 242 -2.28 14.91 -19.81
C SER A 242 -1.33 14.65 -18.64
N SER A 243 -0.11 15.19 -18.68
CA SER A 243 0.82 15.08 -17.55
C SER A 243 0.23 15.70 -16.29
N SER A 244 -0.45 16.86 -16.40
CA SER A 244 -1.14 17.53 -15.30
C SER A 244 -2.16 16.62 -14.62
N GLN A 245 -3.00 15.92 -15.40
CA GLN A 245 -4.01 15.00 -14.88
C GLN A 245 -3.40 13.82 -14.13
N VAL A 246 -2.32 13.27 -14.68
CA VAL A 246 -1.56 12.18 -14.09
C VAL A 246 -0.89 12.63 -12.80
N ILE A 247 -0.27 13.80 -12.80
CA ILE A 247 0.40 14.39 -11.63
C ILE A 247 -0.59 14.65 -10.49
N VAL A 248 -1.72 15.31 -10.77
CA VAL A 248 -2.74 15.58 -9.75
C VAL A 248 -3.24 14.25 -9.18
N GLY A 249 -3.47 13.24 -10.04
CA GLY A 249 -3.77 11.88 -9.62
C GLY A 249 -2.72 11.32 -8.67
N SER A 250 -1.43 11.37 -9.02
CA SER A 250 -0.33 10.87 -8.20
C SER A 250 -0.22 11.54 -6.83
N VAL A 251 -0.40 12.88 -6.79
CA VAL A 251 -0.37 13.67 -5.56
C VAL A 251 -1.54 13.28 -4.66
N LEU A 252 -2.75 13.19 -5.22
CA LEU A 252 -3.93 12.75 -4.48
C LEU A 252 -3.76 11.31 -3.97
N GLY A 253 -3.22 10.41 -4.78
CA GLY A 253 -2.91 9.03 -4.39
C GLY A 253 -1.95 8.96 -3.21
N THR A 254 -0.88 9.77 -3.25
CA THR A 254 0.09 9.90 -2.15
C THR A 254 -0.60 10.40 -0.87
N ILE A 255 -1.38 11.48 -0.96
CA ILE A 255 -2.08 12.05 0.19
C ILE A 255 -3.08 11.05 0.78
N SER A 256 -3.89 10.41 -0.06
CA SER A 256 -4.87 9.40 0.36
C SER A 256 -4.20 8.21 1.04
N ALA A 257 -3.10 7.70 0.48
CA ALA A 257 -2.33 6.59 1.06
C ALA A 257 -1.76 6.97 2.44
N CYS A 258 -1.23 8.19 2.57
CA CYS A 258 -0.77 8.72 3.83
C CYS A 258 -1.90 8.78 4.86
N ILE A 259 -3.00 9.49 4.54
CA ILE A 259 -4.15 9.63 5.44
C ILE A 259 -4.66 8.25 5.86
N TRP A 260 -4.77 7.31 4.93
CA TRP A 260 -5.21 5.96 5.23
C TRP A 260 -4.25 5.24 6.19
N HIS A 261 -2.94 5.28 5.90
CA HIS A 261 -1.93 4.61 6.72
C HIS A 261 -1.94 5.12 8.17
N TRP A 262 -1.82 6.43 8.38
CA TRP A 262 -1.74 6.98 9.75
C TRP A 262 -3.10 7.12 10.44
N GLY A 263 -4.14 7.48 9.68
CA GLY A 263 -5.48 7.75 10.20
C GLY A 263 -6.31 6.50 10.44
N VAL A 264 -6.17 5.49 9.58
CA VAL A 264 -6.96 4.24 9.65
C VAL A 264 -6.06 3.09 10.09
N HIS A 265 -5.08 2.72 9.28
CA HIS A 265 -4.30 1.50 9.48
C HIS A 265 -3.58 1.47 10.82
N MET A 266 -2.78 2.48 11.16
CA MET A 266 -2.06 2.55 12.43
C MET A 266 -2.97 2.69 13.65
N ARG A 267 -4.18 3.25 13.49
CA ARG A 267 -5.16 3.35 14.57
C ARG A 267 -5.80 1.99 14.85
N VAL A 268 -6.21 1.28 13.80
CA VAL A 268 -6.70 -0.10 13.88
C VAL A 268 -5.61 -0.99 14.48
N ALA A 269 -4.36 -0.89 14.00
CA ALA A 269 -3.25 -1.65 14.55
C ALA A 269 -3.08 -1.43 16.07
N LYS A 270 -3.21 -0.18 16.55
CA LYS A 270 -3.08 0.14 17.98
C LYS A 270 -4.24 -0.38 18.81
N LEU A 271 -5.44 -0.34 18.24
CA LEU A 271 -6.62 -0.89 18.89
C LEU A 271 -6.49 -2.41 19.05
N MET A 272 -5.95 -3.08 18.02
CA MET A 272 -5.75 -4.53 18.01
C MET A 272 -4.54 -4.99 18.83
N ASP A 273 -3.55 -4.14 19.09
CA ASP A 273 -2.39 -4.42 19.96
C ASP A 273 -2.72 -4.40 21.46
N HIS A 274 -3.95 -4.00 21.83
CA HIS A 274 -4.31 -3.86 23.23
C HIS A 274 -4.46 -5.25 23.90
N PRO A 275 -3.93 -5.47 25.13
CA PRO A 275 -3.90 -6.80 25.77
C PRO A 275 -5.24 -7.51 25.89
N THR A 276 -6.33 -6.74 26.00
CA THR A 276 -7.70 -7.29 26.05
C THR A 276 -8.14 -7.93 24.73
N TRP A 277 -7.43 -7.69 23.63
CA TRP A 277 -7.72 -8.25 22.30
C TRP A 277 -6.89 -9.50 21.97
N ASP A 278 -5.93 -9.90 22.81
CA ASP A 278 -5.09 -11.10 22.59
C ASP A 278 -5.88 -12.42 22.62
N GLY A 279 -7.14 -12.40 23.02
CA GLY A 279 -8.05 -13.53 22.97
C GLY A 279 -9.31 -13.26 22.14
N TRP A 280 -9.38 -12.15 21.40
CA TRP A 280 -10.56 -11.86 20.58
C TRP A 280 -10.59 -12.76 19.35
N THR A 281 -11.09 -13.96 19.56
CA THR A 281 -11.58 -14.83 18.49
C THR A 281 -13.02 -14.44 18.20
N TRP A 282 -13.40 -14.34 16.92
CA TRP A 282 -14.82 -14.27 16.59
C TRP A 282 -15.56 -15.42 17.30
N PRO A 283 -16.81 -15.20 17.75
CA PRO A 283 -17.55 -16.20 18.50
C PRO A 283 -17.44 -17.55 17.80
N SER A 284 -16.96 -18.58 18.51
CA SER A 284 -16.77 -19.91 17.94
C SER A 284 -18.07 -20.50 17.38
N SER A 285 -19.22 -20.02 17.88
CA SER A 285 -20.57 -20.33 17.41
C SER A 285 -20.88 -19.83 16.00
N TRP A 286 -20.12 -18.86 15.47
CA TRP A 286 -20.36 -18.31 14.13
C TRP A 286 -19.78 -19.19 13.02
N GLY A 287 -19.10 -20.29 13.36
CA GLY A 287 -18.55 -21.24 12.41
C GLY A 287 -17.28 -20.74 11.71
N LYS A 288 -16.48 -21.68 11.19
CA LYS A 288 -15.17 -21.40 10.56
C LYS A 288 -15.24 -20.51 9.31
N TRP A 289 -16.44 -20.26 8.77
CA TRP A 289 -16.65 -19.53 7.52
C TRP A 289 -16.56 -18.00 7.64
N TYR A 290 -16.61 -17.45 8.85
CA TYR A 290 -16.66 -15.99 9.07
C TYR A 290 -15.44 -15.42 9.80
N LEU A 291 -14.42 -16.25 10.07
CA LEU A 291 -13.26 -15.81 10.83
C LEU A 291 -12.33 -14.95 9.96
N LEU A 292 -12.34 -13.63 10.21
CA LEU A 292 -11.29 -12.73 9.74
C LEU A 292 -10.04 -12.95 10.61
N THR A 293 -8.93 -13.33 9.99
CA THR A 293 -7.63 -13.49 10.66
C THR A 293 -6.96 -12.13 10.79
N ASN A 294 -6.64 -11.73 12.02
CA ASN A 294 -5.86 -10.52 12.21
C ASN A 294 -4.40 -10.74 11.79
N ASN A 295 -3.92 -9.97 10.81
CA ASN A 295 -2.52 -9.92 10.42
C ASN A 295 -1.92 -8.49 10.48
N ILE A 296 -2.65 -7.54 11.07
CA ILE A 296 -2.17 -6.20 11.36
C ILE A 296 -1.55 -6.25 12.76
N PHE A 297 -0.24 -6.02 12.83
CA PHE A 297 0.52 -6.07 14.07
C PHE A 297 1.42 -4.84 14.16
N ILE A 298 1.59 -4.33 15.39
CA ILE A 298 2.51 -3.22 15.67
C ILE A 298 3.82 -3.79 16.19
N PRO A 299 4.96 -3.53 15.51
CA PRO A 299 6.26 -3.94 16.02
C PRO A 299 6.47 -3.54 17.47
N TRP A 300 7.09 -4.42 18.26
CA TRP A 300 7.33 -4.17 19.67
C TRP A 300 8.14 -2.88 19.94
N TRP A 301 9.00 -2.47 18.99
CA TRP A 301 9.75 -1.21 19.09
C TRP A 301 8.91 0.04 18.80
N VAL A 302 7.68 -0.14 18.29
CA VAL A 302 6.68 0.90 18.07
C VAL A 302 5.59 0.85 19.16
N SER A 303 5.32 -0.32 19.74
CA SER A 303 4.33 -0.47 20.81
C SER A 303 4.75 0.32 22.06
N SER A 304 3.80 1.05 22.64
CA SER A 304 4.02 1.84 23.87
C SER A 304 4.01 0.99 25.13
N ASN A 305 3.59 -0.27 25.04
CA ASN A 305 3.25 -1.10 26.21
C ASN A 305 4.43 -1.96 26.71
N GLY A 306 5.66 -1.67 26.29
CA GLY A 306 6.84 -2.47 26.67
C GLY A 306 6.97 -3.75 25.83
N VAL A 307 8.15 -4.36 25.88
CA VAL A 307 8.51 -5.52 25.04
C VAL A 307 7.70 -6.74 25.50
N ARG A 308 6.72 -7.15 24.69
CA ARG A 308 6.00 -8.42 24.85
C ARG A 308 6.86 -9.55 24.28
N ILE A 309 7.75 -10.12 25.10
CA ILE A 309 8.70 -11.18 24.69
C ILE A 309 7.99 -12.54 24.54
N ASP A 310 6.84 -12.72 25.19
CA ASP A 310 6.30 -14.06 25.49
C ASP A 310 5.81 -14.82 24.25
N HIS A 311 5.33 -14.14 23.21
CA HIS A 311 4.80 -14.81 22.02
C HIS A 311 5.85 -15.20 20.96
N MET A 312 7.10 -14.73 21.05
CA MET A 312 8.13 -15.11 20.05
C MET A 312 8.80 -16.46 20.36
N LEU A 313 8.66 -16.98 21.57
CA LEU A 313 9.37 -18.19 22.02
C LEU A 313 8.50 -19.45 22.02
N GLU A 314 7.18 -19.32 21.97
CA GLU A 314 6.26 -20.45 22.21
C GLU A 314 5.98 -21.29 20.95
N ASP A 315 6.30 -20.81 19.75
CA ASP A 315 6.08 -21.55 18.49
C ASP A 315 7.23 -22.54 18.13
N ASP A 316 8.38 -22.42 18.81
CA ASP A 316 9.52 -23.32 18.63
C ASP A 316 9.59 -24.45 19.67
N SER A 317 9.02 -24.28 20.87
CA SER A 317 9.08 -25.28 21.94
C SER A 317 8.26 -26.54 21.64
N ASN A 318 7.14 -26.42 20.90
CA ASN A 318 6.26 -27.55 20.57
C ASN A 318 6.72 -28.40 19.38
N LYS A 319 7.86 -28.10 18.75
CA LYS A 319 8.45 -28.93 17.67
C LYS A 319 9.67 -29.75 18.10
N VAL A 320 10.09 -29.65 19.36
CA VAL A 320 11.23 -30.40 19.91
C VAL A 320 10.78 -31.65 20.70
N SER A 321 9.51 -32.05 20.61
CA SER A 321 9.01 -33.30 21.18
C SER A 321 9.07 -34.46 20.17
N ASN A 322 10.28 -34.90 19.82
CA ASN A 322 10.57 -36.31 19.53
C ASN A 322 12.07 -36.50 19.26
N GLY A 323 12.80 -36.99 20.26
CA GLY A 323 13.87 -37.95 20.00
C GLY A 323 15.32 -37.62 20.38
N ASP A 324 15.64 -36.57 21.13
CA ASP A 324 17.00 -36.47 21.68
C ASP A 324 17.07 -35.72 23.02
N THR A 325 17.10 -36.47 24.12
CA THR A 325 17.22 -35.99 25.51
C THR A 325 18.66 -35.62 25.87
N ARG A 326 19.35 -34.85 25.02
CA ARG A 326 20.53 -34.09 25.45
C ARG A 326 20.12 -32.68 25.82
N CYS A 327 19.78 -32.53 27.09
CA CYS A 327 19.57 -31.27 27.79
C CYS A 327 20.80 -30.36 27.64
N ARG A 328 20.90 -29.60 26.55
CA ARG A 328 21.73 -28.39 26.51
C ARG A 328 20.95 -27.32 27.26
N ARG A 329 21.29 -27.17 28.53
CA ARG A 329 21.00 -25.99 29.34
C ARG A 329 21.67 -24.79 28.65
N VAL A 330 20.96 -24.17 27.70
CA VAL A 330 21.32 -22.85 27.18
C VAL A 330 20.82 -21.87 28.24
N THR A 331 21.66 -21.62 29.25
CA THR A 331 21.53 -20.44 30.08
C THR A 331 21.68 -19.24 29.17
N LEU A 332 20.55 -18.62 28.82
CA LEU A 332 20.52 -17.23 28.36
C LEU A 332 20.99 -16.38 29.54
N GLU A 333 22.30 -16.19 29.66
CA GLU A 333 22.86 -15.07 30.41
C GLU A 333 22.37 -13.79 29.73
N VAL A 334 21.25 -13.27 30.23
CA VAL A 334 20.90 -11.87 30.01
C VAL A 334 22.00 -11.07 30.67
N ARG A 335 22.96 -10.62 29.85
CA ARG A 335 24.03 -9.72 30.24
C ARG A 335 23.40 -8.37 30.61
N GLN A 336 22.92 -8.27 31.86
CA GLN A 336 22.61 -7.00 32.53
C GLN A 336 23.94 -6.27 32.76
N GLY A 337 24.50 -5.69 31.70
CA GLY A 337 25.67 -4.84 31.74
C GLY A 337 25.27 -3.39 31.49
N LEU A 338 25.52 -2.53 32.47
CA LEU A 338 25.43 -1.06 32.43
C LEU A 338 24.02 -0.43 32.49
N TRP A 339 23.29 -0.66 33.59
CA TRP A 339 22.52 0.41 34.23
C TRP A 339 22.82 0.33 35.74
N SER A 340 23.88 0.99 36.18
CA SER A 340 24.16 1.21 37.61
C SER A 340 23.21 2.30 38.11
N GLY A 341 22.01 1.89 38.47
CA GLY A 341 21.09 2.67 39.29
C GLY A 341 20.53 1.74 40.34
N GLU A 342 20.96 1.92 41.59
CA GLU A 342 20.51 1.16 42.75
C GLU A 342 18.97 1.23 42.86
N ALA A 343 18.31 0.12 42.52
CA ALA A 343 16.95 -0.15 42.93
C ALA A 343 16.98 -1.42 43.78
N GLN A 344 16.87 -1.23 45.10
CA GLN A 344 16.63 -2.31 46.05
C GLN A 344 15.32 -3.02 45.69
N LEU A 345 15.41 -4.25 45.18
CA LEU A 345 14.29 -5.16 45.08
C LEU A 345 14.40 -6.19 46.21
N GLN A 346 13.48 -6.10 47.16
CA GLN A 346 13.23 -7.13 48.16
C GLN A 346 12.86 -8.44 47.46
N ALA A 347 13.68 -9.47 47.64
CA ALA A 347 13.35 -10.83 47.25
C ALA A 347 12.34 -11.41 48.24
N SER A 348 11.10 -11.61 47.80
CA SER A 348 10.15 -12.52 48.45
C SER A 348 10.42 -13.95 47.98
N SER A 349 10.93 -14.76 48.89
CA SER A 349 11.14 -16.20 48.73
C SER A 349 9.80 -16.94 48.72
N TYR A 350 9.45 -17.58 47.60
CA TYR A 350 8.46 -18.64 47.56
C TYR A 350 9.17 -20.00 47.71
N SER A 351 8.87 -20.72 48.78
CA SER A 351 9.24 -22.12 48.96
C SER A 351 8.29 -23.01 48.16
N LEU A 352 8.84 -23.80 47.24
CA LEU A 352 8.17 -24.94 46.64
C LEU A 352 8.54 -26.18 47.45
N VAL A 353 7.56 -26.74 48.14
CA VAL A 353 7.62 -28.06 48.78
C VAL A 353 7.50 -29.12 47.68
N ALA A 354 8.41 -30.09 47.70
CA ALA A 354 8.31 -31.37 47.00
C ALA A 354 8.31 -32.48 48.05
#